data_AF-A0A1W2P7Z1-F1
#
_entry.id   AF-A0A1W2P7Z1-F1
#
_cell.length_a   1.000
_cell.length_b   1.000
_cell.length_c   1.000
_cell.angle_alpha   90.00
_cell.angle_beta   90.00
_cell.angle_gamma   90.00
#
_symmetry.space_group_name_H-M   'P 1'
#
loop_
_entity.id
_entity.type
_entity.pdbx_description
1 polymer ?
#
loop_
_entity_poly.entity_id
_entity_poly.type
_entity_poly.pdbx_seq_one_letter_code
_entity_poly.pdbx_strand_id
1 'polypeptide(L)'
;PFIDQVYVLQGYAEGWKEGTWEEKVDARPCIDPLLYSQDKHEYYRGWFWGYEETRGLNVSCLSVQGSASIVAPVLLKNTSARSVMLDRAENLLHDHYGGREYWDVKLGSALGGPYLGVHLRRKDFIWGHREDVPSLEGAVKKIRSLMKTHQLDKVFVATDAIRKEQEELRKLLPEMVRFEPTWEELELYKDGGVAIIDQWICAHARFFI
;
A
#
# COMPACT_ATOMS: atom_id res chain seq x y z
N PRO A 1 -16.65 19.94 9.43
CA PRO A 1 -16.50 18.67 10.19
C PRO A 1 -15.31 18.84 11.14
N PHE A 2 -15.42 18.44 12.41
CA PHE A 2 -14.41 18.72 13.43
C PHE A 2 -13.80 17.43 13.97
N ILE A 3 -12.47 17.42 14.07
CA ILE A 3 -11.68 16.37 14.71
C ILE A 3 -11.07 16.98 15.96
N ASP A 4 -11.31 16.37 17.13
CA ASP A 4 -10.89 16.95 18.40
C ASP A 4 -9.35 16.91 18.55
N GLN A 5 -8.73 15.80 18.16
CA GLN A 5 -7.29 15.62 18.27
C GLN A 5 -6.70 14.95 17.03
N VAL A 6 -5.66 15.55 16.47
CA VAL A 6 -4.80 14.92 15.46
C VAL A 6 -3.46 14.60 16.10
N TYR A 7 -3.04 13.34 16.03
CA TYR A 7 -1.69 12.92 16.37
C TYR A 7 -0.91 12.62 15.10
N VAL A 8 0.16 13.37 14.85
CA VAL A 8 1.09 13.09 13.75
C VAL A 8 2.14 12.12 14.26
N LEU A 9 2.13 10.89 13.76
CA LEU A 9 3.08 9.86 14.17
C LEU A 9 4.44 10.09 13.49
N GLN A 10 5.51 9.83 14.25
CA GLN A 10 6.88 9.99 13.80
C GLN A 10 7.80 8.97 14.49
N GLY A 11 9.01 8.79 13.98
CA GLY A 11 10.05 8.05 14.71
C GLY A 11 10.54 8.81 15.96
N TYR A 12 11.37 8.15 16.77
CA TYR A 12 12.14 8.82 17.82
C TYR A 12 13.32 9.55 17.19
N ALA A 13 13.48 10.85 17.50
CA ALA A 13 14.55 11.68 16.93
C ALA A 13 15.95 11.16 17.28
N GLU A 14 16.07 10.55 18.46
CA GLU A 14 17.28 9.90 18.95
C GLU A 14 17.60 8.55 18.27
N GLY A 15 16.66 7.97 17.52
CA GLY A 15 16.76 6.62 16.98
C GLY A 15 16.88 5.55 18.06
N TRP A 16 17.47 4.40 17.72
CA TRP A 16 17.82 3.34 18.66
C TRP A 16 19.21 2.77 18.35
N LYS A 17 19.83 2.19 19.37
CA LYS A 17 21.07 1.43 19.20
C LYS A 17 20.73 -0.04 18.90
N GLU A 18 21.65 -0.73 18.24
CA GLU A 18 21.49 -2.17 18.00
C GLU A 18 21.26 -2.91 19.33
N GLY A 19 20.21 -3.72 19.40
CA GLY A 19 19.80 -4.44 20.61
C GLY A 19 18.96 -3.66 21.62
N THR A 20 18.63 -2.39 21.38
CA THR A 20 17.79 -1.57 22.30
C THR A 20 16.42 -1.22 21.71
N TRP A 21 15.90 -2.05 20.80
CA TRP A 21 14.57 -1.84 20.25
C TRP A 21 13.52 -2.27 21.27
N GLU A 22 12.66 -1.33 21.66
CA GLU A 22 11.54 -1.54 22.58
C GLU A 22 10.27 -0.91 22.01
N GLU A 23 9.11 -1.48 22.33
CA GLU A 23 7.84 -0.85 21.95
C GLU A 23 7.52 0.30 22.91
N LYS A 24 7.25 1.50 22.36
CA LYS A 24 6.93 2.70 23.13
C LYS A 24 6.24 3.77 22.29
N VAL A 25 5.48 4.60 22.97
CA VAL A 25 4.81 5.78 22.42
C VAL A 25 4.90 6.94 23.40
N ASP A 26 5.38 8.08 22.93
CA ASP A 26 5.60 9.26 23.75
C ASP A 26 5.14 10.54 23.02
N ALA A 27 4.54 11.46 23.77
CA ALA A 27 4.34 12.83 23.28
C ALA A 27 5.69 13.53 23.17
N ARG A 28 6.06 13.95 21.96
CA ARG A 28 7.35 14.58 21.66
C ARG A 28 7.16 15.81 20.78
N PRO A 29 8.13 16.74 20.77
CA PRO A 29 8.16 17.81 19.77
C PRO A 29 8.11 17.24 18.36
N CYS A 30 7.41 17.93 17.46
CA CYS A 30 7.37 17.57 16.04
C CYS A 30 8.76 17.70 15.42
N ILE A 31 9.23 16.65 14.77
CA ILE A 31 10.55 16.61 14.11
C ILE A 31 10.50 17.44 12.82
N ASP A 32 9.53 17.10 11.96
CA ASP A 32 9.29 17.82 10.71
C ASP A 32 8.31 18.97 10.93
N PRO A 33 8.39 20.04 10.11
CA PRO A 33 7.36 21.07 10.08
C PRO A 33 5.98 20.47 9.85
N LEU A 34 5.02 20.82 10.71
CA LEU A 34 3.64 20.36 10.56
C LEU A 34 3.07 20.82 9.22
N LEU A 35 2.46 19.89 8.49
CA LEU A 35 1.66 20.18 7.29
C LEU A 35 0.29 20.80 7.62
N TYR A 36 0.02 20.98 8.92
CA TYR A 36 -1.19 21.61 9.44
C TYR A 36 -0.89 23.06 9.83
N SER A 37 -1.83 23.96 9.51
CA SER A 37 -1.71 25.39 9.84
C SER A 37 -3.01 25.90 10.45
N GLN A 38 -2.89 26.84 11.39
CA GLN A 38 -4.06 27.45 12.02
C GLN A 38 -4.71 28.48 11.10
N ASP A 39 -6.04 28.48 11.09
CA ASP A 39 -6.82 29.53 10.45
C ASP A 39 -7.09 30.70 11.41
N LYS A 40 -7.85 31.71 10.94
CA LYS A 40 -8.16 32.92 11.71
C LYS A 40 -8.98 32.67 12.98
N HIS A 41 -9.58 31.49 13.11
CA HIS A 41 -10.35 31.06 14.27
C HIS A 41 -9.57 30.05 15.12
N GLU A 42 -8.25 29.96 14.91
CA GLU A 42 -7.33 29.09 15.66
C GLU A 42 -7.54 27.58 15.44
N TYR A 43 -8.37 27.19 14.48
CA TYR A 43 -8.55 25.80 14.09
C TYR A 43 -7.49 25.37 13.08
N TYR A 44 -7.03 24.12 13.17
CA TYR A 44 -6.07 23.56 12.24
C TYR A 44 -6.74 23.14 10.92
N ARG A 45 -6.18 23.62 9.81
CA ARG A 45 -6.44 23.16 8.45
C ARG A 45 -5.30 22.28 7.98
N GLY A 46 -5.62 21.31 7.14
CA GLY A 46 -4.67 20.37 6.54
C GLY A 46 -5.30 19.68 5.34
N TRP A 47 -4.64 18.63 4.83
CA TRP A 47 -5.12 17.87 3.67
C TRP A 47 -6.51 17.24 3.91
N PHE A 48 -6.70 16.58 5.05
CA PHE A 48 -7.96 15.93 5.47
C PHE A 48 -8.72 15.23 4.31
N TRP A 49 -8.01 14.39 3.56
CA TRP A 49 -8.54 13.62 2.41
C TRP A 49 -9.18 14.44 1.29
N GLY A 50 -8.84 15.73 1.19
CA GLY A 50 -9.40 16.66 0.20
C GLY A 50 -10.66 17.40 0.67
N TYR A 51 -11.13 17.17 1.89
CA TYR A 51 -12.28 17.89 2.47
C TYR A 51 -11.83 19.21 3.10
N GLU A 52 -11.85 20.27 2.30
CA GLU A 52 -11.37 21.61 2.67
C GLU A 52 -12.08 22.24 3.89
N GLU A 53 -13.28 21.78 4.20
CA GLU A 53 -14.12 22.19 5.33
C GLU A 53 -13.76 21.51 6.66
N THR A 54 -12.90 20.49 6.64
CA THR A 54 -12.47 19.75 7.84
C THR A 54 -11.53 20.60 8.68
N ARG A 55 -11.71 20.53 10.00
CA ARG A 55 -10.93 21.28 10.99
C ARG A 55 -10.48 20.37 12.11
N GLY A 56 -9.22 20.50 12.52
CA GLY A 56 -8.69 19.92 13.75
C GLY A 56 -8.74 20.96 14.88
N LEU A 57 -9.20 20.57 16.07
CA LEU A 57 -9.15 21.45 17.26
C LEU A 57 -7.73 21.50 17.84
N ASN A 58 -7.03 20.37 17.85
CA ASN A 58 -5.65 20.28 18.31
C ASN A 58 -4.80 19.37 17.43
N VAL A 59 -3.53 19.70 17.26
CA VAL A 59 -2.55 18.91 16.49
C VAL A 59 -1.26 18.81 17.31
N SER A 60 -0.79 17.59 17.54
CA SER A 60 0.50 17.34 18.21
C SER A 60 1.17 16.09 17.65
N CYS A 61 2.47 15.93 17.91
CA CYS A 61 3.22 14.78 17.42
C CYS A 61 3.40 13.70 18.50
N LEU A 62 3.37 12.44 18.08
CA LEU A 62 3.71 11.29 18.91
C LEU A 62 4.88 10.56 18.26
N SER A 63 5.99 10.40 19.00
CA SER A 63 7.04 9.48 18.59
C SER A 63 6.62 8.07 18.95
N VAL A 64 6.65 7.17 17.98
CA VAL A 64 6.19 5.78 18.14
C VAL A 64 7.22 4.79 17.61
N GLN A 65 7.32 3.66 18.29
CA GLN A 65 8.10 2.50 17.90
C GLN A 65 7.32 1.28 18.37
N GLY A 66 6.92 0.40 17.45
CA GLY A 66 6.20 -0.82 17.80
C GLY A 66 4.95 -1.07 16.95
N SER A 67 4.18 -2.05 17.41
CA SER A 67 2.97 -2.50 16.74
C SER A 67 1.79 -1.56 16.97
N ALA A 68 0.77 -1.61 16.11
CA ALA A 68 -0.39 -0.70 16.16
C ALA A 68 -1.09 -0.70 17.53
N SER A 69 -1.12 -1.81 18.25
CA SER A 69 -1.73 -1.88 19.58
C SER A 69 -1.01 -1.01 20.64
N ILE A 70 0.24 -0.58 20.40
CA ILE A 70 1.00 0.26 21.35
C ILE A 70 0.32 1.60 21.63
N VAL A 71 -0.46 2.13 20.68
CA VAL A 71 -1.17 3.41 20.84
C VAL A 71 -2.50 3.26 21.59
N ALA A 72 -3.04 2.05 21.76
CA ALA A 72 -4.34 1.84 22.39
C ALA A 72 -4.44 2.43 23.81
N PRO A 73 -3.44 2.31 24.71
CA PRO A 73 -3.49 2.96 26.01
C PRO A 73 -3.57 4.49 25.92
N VAL A 74 -2.88 5.09 24.95
CA VAL A 74 -2.92 6.54 24.72
C VAL A 74 -4.33 6.98 24.33
N LEU A 75 -4.96 6.25 23.41
CA LEU A 75 -6.32 6.55 22.93
C LEU A 75 -7.42 6.31 23.97
N LEU A 76 -7.23 5.33 24.84
CA LEU A 76 -8.26 4.93 25.82
C LEU A 76 -8.14 5.64 27.17
N LYS A 77 -6.93 6.06 27.56
CA LYS A 77 -6.67 6.56 28.93
C LYS A 77 -6.07 7.96 28.96
N ASN A 78 -5.33 8.38 27.93
CA ASN A 78 -4.53 9.61 27.98
C ASN A 78 -5.16 10.78 27.20
N THR A 79 -6.40 10.61 26.70
CA THR A 79 -7.13 11.67 26.01
C THR A 79 -8.61 11.64 26.38
N SER A 80 -9.23 12.82 26.44
CA SER A 80 -10.68 13.00 26.56
C SER A 80 -11.34 13.32 25.21
N ALA A 81 -10.56 13.31 24.11
CA ALA A 81 -11.05 13.61 22.77
C ALA A 81 -12.11 12.60 22.34
N ARG A 82 -13.19 13.09 21.71
CA ARG A 82 -14.26 12.24 21.18
C ARG A 82 -13.89 11.68 19.81
N SER A 83 -13.10 12.42 19.03
CA SER A 83 -12.60 12.03 17.72
C SER A 83 -11.09 12.23 17.64
N VAL A 84 -10.37 11.15 17.31
CA VAL A 84 -8.91 11.16 17.17
C VAL A 84 -8.54 10.73 15.76
N MET A 85 -7.64 11.47 15.13
CA MET A 85 -6.99 11.11 13.87
C MET A 85 -5.52 10.79 14.13
N LEU A 86 -5.06 9.64 13.62
CA LEU A 86 -3.64 9.30 13.57
C LEU A 86 -3.15 9.57 12.14
N ASP A 87 -2.36 10.62 11.97
CA ASP A 87 -1.67 10.89 10.71
C ASP A 87 -0.31 10.16 10.68
N ARG A 88 0.20 9.86 9.49
CA ARG A 88 1.42 9.07 9.28
C ARG A 88 1.36 7.68 9.93
N ALA A 89 0.20 7.03 9.81
CA ALA A 89 -0.11 5.74 10.42
C ALA A 89 0.84 4.60 9.99
N GLU A 90 1.61 4.76 8.91
CA GLU A 90 2.63 3.81 8.47
C GLU A 90 3.79 3.62 9.47
N ASN A 91 3.93 4.52 10.45
CA ASN A 91 4.91 4.35 11.54
C ASN A 91 4.52 3.24 12.53
N LEU A 92 3.30 2.70 12.45
CA LEU A 92 2.82 1.58 13.25
C LEU A 92 2.99 0.27 12.50
N LEU A 93 3.59 -0.73 13.15
CA LEU A 93 3.73 -2.07 12.59
C LEU A 93 2.46 -2.92 12.83
N HIS A 94 2.32 -4.02 12.11
CA HIS A 94 1.31 -5.02 12.44
C HIS A 94 1.64 -5.72 13.76
N ASP A 95 0.64 -5.95 14.62
CA ASP A 95 0.82 -6.69 15.88
C ASP A 95 1.37 -8.10 15.64
N HIS A 96 0.70 -8.88 14.78
CA HIS A 96 1.13 -10.23 14.42
C HIS A 96 0.92 -10.51 12.92
N TYR A 97 1.80 -10.00 12.08
CA TYR A 97 1.82 -10.36 10.66
C TYR A 97 2.01 -11.88 10.49
N GLY A 98 1.11 -12.57 9.79
CA GLY A 98 1.15 -14.03 9.70
C GLY A 98 0.36 -14.78 10.78
N GLY A 99 -0.14 -14.10 11.81
CA GLY A 99 -0.91 -14.71 12.90
C GLY A 99 -2.36 -15.03 12.51
N ARG A 100 -3.06 -15.81 13.37
CA ARG A 100 -4.48 -16.14 13.19
C ARG A 100 -5.35 -14.89 13.14
N GLU A 101 -5.08 -13.90 13.99
CA GLU A 101 -5.83 -12.65 14.04
C GLU A 101 -5.69 -11.83 12.73
N TYR A 102 -4.58 -12.01 12.00
CA TYR A 102 -4.36 -11.39 10.69
C TYR A 102 -4.99 -12.21 9.55
N TRP A 103 -4.93 -13.55 9.61
CA TRP A 103 -5.33 -14.47 8.54
C TRP A 103 -6.60 -15.27 8.85
N ASP A 104 -7.55 -14.78 9.64
CA ASP A 104 -8.77 -15.54 9.93
C ASP A 104 -9.68 -15.63 8.69
N VAL A 105 -9.28 -16.50 7.76
CA VAL A 105 -9.93 -16.76 6.48
C VAL A 105 -9.98 -18.26 6.26
N LYS A 106 -11.13 -18.73 5.80
CA LYS A 106 -11.27 -20.12 5.37
C LYS A 106 -10.65 -20.26 3.98
N LEU A 107 -9.51 -20.92 3.89
CA LEU A 107 -8.86 -21.23 2.61
C LEU A 107 -9.80 -22.07 1.74
N GLY A 108 -9.93 -21.67 0.47
CA GLY A 108 -10.70 -22.41 -0.54
C GLY A 108 -9.90 -23.57 -1.14
N SER A 109 -10.59 -24.42 -1.92
CA SER A 109 -9.98 -25.54 -2.66
C SER A 109 -9.82 -25.25 -4.16
N ALA A 110 -9.78 -23.97 -4.55
CA ALA A 110 -9.75 -23.58 -5.95
C ALA A 110 -8.41 -23.98 -6.60
N LEU A 111 -8.48 -24.63 -7.76
CA LEU A 111 -7.29 -25.02 -8.54
C LEU A 111 -6.74 -23.88 -9.41
N GLY A 112 -7.50 -22.79 -9.55
CA GLY A 112 -7.20 -21.70 -10.47
C GLY A 112 -7.54 -22.00 -11.93
N GLY A 113 -7.81 -20.95 -12.70
CA GLY A 113 -8.11 -21.02 -14.13
C GLY A 113 -6.89 -21.42 -14.96
N PRO A 114 -7.07 -21.92 -16.20
CA PRO A 114 -5.99 -22.48 -17.03
C PRO A 114 -5.12 -21.39 -17.68
N TYR A 115 -4.53 -20.52 -16.87
CA TYR A 115 -3.61 -19.48 -17.30
C TYR A 115 -2.59 -19.16 -16.20
N LEU A 116 -1.48 -18.54 -16.60
CA LEU A 116 -0.47 -17.96 -15.72
C LEU A 116 -0.85 -16.51 -15.40
N GLY A 117 -0.88 -16.13 -14.14
CA GLY A 117 -0.99 -14.74 -13.71
C GLY A 117 0.41 -14.16 -13.47
N VAL A 118 0.66 -12.96 -13.96
CA VAL A 118 1.94 -12.25 -13.79
C VAL A 118 1.66 -10.84 -13.32
N HIS A 119 2.31 -10.40 -12.25
CA HIS A 119 2.34 -9.00 -11.86
C HIS A 119 3.74 -8.40 -12.07
N LEU A 120 3.89 -7.58 -13.10
CA LEU A 120 5.15 -6.94 -13.45
C LEU A 120 5.13 -5.47 -13.06
N ARG A 121 5.66 -5.14 -11.88
CA ARG A 121 5.85 -3.76 -11.43
C ARG A 121 7.09 -3.14 -12.09
N ARG A 122 6.92 -2.02 -12.78
CA ARG A 122 7.95 -1.33 -13.57
C ARG A 122 8.23 0.09 -13.05
N LYS A 123 7.27 1.03 -13.11
CA LYS A 123 7.49 2.49 -13.06
C LYS A 123 8.62 2.97 -12.13
N ASP A 124 8.27 3.28 -10.89
CA ASP A 124 9.15 3.77 -9.83
C ASP A 124 10.13 2.69 -9.37
N PHE A 125 9.68 1.43 -9.45
CA PHE A 125 10.44 0.27 -9.01
C PHE A 125 11.75 0.07 -9.80
N ILE A 126 11.77 0.38 -11.10
CA ILE A 126 13.01 0.37 -11.89
C ILE A 126 14.00 1.43 -11.38
N TRP A 127 13.57 2.58 -10.86
CA TRP A 127 14.53 3.59 -10.41
C TRP A 127 15.11 3.28 -9.03
N GLY A 128 14.30 2.70 -8.14
CA GLY A 128 14.70 2.34 -6.77
C GLY A 128 15.39 0.97 -6.63
N HIS A 129 15.10 0.02 -7.52
CA HIS A 129 15.49 -1.40 -7.37
C HIS A 129 15.98 -2.02 -8.70
N ARG A 130 16.85 -1.32 -9.45
CA ARG A 130 17.33 -1.77 -10.78
C ARG A 130 17.86 -3.20 -10.82
N GLU A 131 18.53 -3.63 -9.76
CA GLU A 131 19.20 -4.93 -9.71
C GLU A 131 18.24 -6.08 -9.38
N ASP A 132 17.11 -5.79 -8.76
CA ASP A 132 16.11 -6.78 -8.33
C ASP A 132 15.00 -6.99 -9.36
N VAL A 133 14.93 -6.16 -10.41
CA VAL A 133 13.87 -6.18 -11.42
C VAL A 133 14.40 -6.73 -12.74
N PRO A 134 13.78 -7.79 -13.30
CA PRO A 134 14.24 -8.35 -14.57
C PRO A 134 14.06 -7.37 -15.75
N SER A 135 14.90 -7.51 -16.78
CA SER A 135 14.62 -6.90 -18.09
C SER A 135 13.32 -7.47 -18.68
N LEU A 136 12.74 -6.79 -19.68
CA LEU A 136 11.55 -7.32 -20.35
C LEU A 136 11.82 -8.68 -20.99
N GLU A 137 12.97 -8.87 -21.65
CA GLU A 137 13.34 -10.17 -22.21
C GLU A 137 13.54 -11.24 -21.13
N GLY A 138 14.17 -10.87 -20.00
CA GLY A 138 14.36 -11.74 -18.85
C GLY A 138 13.02 -12.21 -18.25
N ALA A 139 12.09 -11.28 -18.07
CA ALA A 139 10.73 -11.57 -17.60
C ALA A 139 10.00 -12.50 -18.57
N VAL A 140 10.02 -12.21 -19.88
CA VAL A 140 9.37 -13.05 -20.91
C VAL A 140 9.97 -14.46 -20.95
N LYS A 141 11.30 -14.58 -20.85
CA LYS A 141 11.97 -15.89 -20.78
C LYS A 141 11.49 -16.69 -19.58
N LYS A 142 11.36 -16.04 -18.40
CA LYS A 142 10.84 -16.69 -17.19
C LYS A 142 9.38 -17.09 -17.33
N ILE A 143 8.54 -16.20 -17.88
CA ILE A 143 7.12 -16.45 -18.16
C ILE A 143 6.94 -17.69 -19.02
N ARG A 144 7.62 -17.77 -20.18
CA ARG A 144 7.53 -18.93 -21.07
C ARG A 144 8.00 -20.23 -20.43
N SER A 145 9.06 -20.16 -19.63
CA SER A 145 9.54 -21.32 -18.88
C SER A 145 8.49 -21.83 -17.88
N LEU A 146 7.78 -20.94 -17.18
CA LEU A 146 6.70 -21.30 -16.26
C LEU A 146 5.48 -21.84 -17.01
N MET A 147 5.07 -21.19 -18.10
CA MET A 147 3.97 -21.66 -18.95
C MET A 147 4.21 -23.10 -19.43
N LYS A 148 5.42 -23.41 -19.92
CA LYS A 148 5.81 -24.77 -20.31
C LYS A 148 5.78 -25.76 -19.15
N THR A 149 6.30 -25.36 -17.99
CA THR A 149 6.38 -26.22 -16.79
C THR A 149 5.00 -26.58 -16.26
N HIS A 150 4.08 -25.62 -16.26
CA HIS A 150 2.72 -25.78 -15.72
C HIS A 150 1.67 -26.12 -16.78
N GLN A 151 2.09 -26.32 -18.05
CA GLN A 151 1.22 -26.65 -19.18
C GLN A 151 0.08 -25.64 -19.34
N LEU A 152 0.46 -24.35 -19.43
CA LEU A 152 -0.45 -23.21 -19.55
C LEU A 152 -0.24 -22.53 -20.90
N ASP A 153 -1.33 -22.36 -21.66
CA ASP A 153 -1.29 -21.76 -23.00
C ASP A 153 -1.57 -20.24 -22.99
N LYS A 154 -2.11 -19.72 -21.89
CA LYS A 154 -2.46 -18.30 -21.72
C LYS A 154 -1.72 -17.70 -20.55
N VAL A 155 -1.39 -16.41 -20.69
CA VAL A 155 -0.81 -15.61 -19.62
C VAL A 155 -1.55 -14.28 -19.51
N PHE A 156 -1.96 -13.93 -18.30
CA PHE A 156 -2.51 -12.62 -17.97
C PHE A 156 -1.42 -11.77 -17.32
N VAL A 157 -1.24 -10.53 -17.77
CA VAL A 157 -0.19 -9.62 -17.28
C VAL A 157 -0.78 -8.34 -16.68
N ALA A 158 -0.77 -8.26 -15.36
CA ALA A 158 -0.98 -7.01 -14.62
C ALA A 158 0.34 -6.22 -14.58
N THR A 159 0.36 -5.00 -15.11
CA THR A 159 1.58 -4.18 -15.13
C THR A 159 1.26 -2.70 -15.20
N ASP A 160 2.06 -1.91 -14.49
CA ASP A 160 2.04 -0.45 -14.54
C ASP A 160 3.03 0.11 -15.59
N ALA A 161 3.64 -0.74 -16.42
CA ALA A 161 4.56 -0.35 -17.49
C ALA A 161 4.00 0.80 -18.35
N ILE A 162 4.87 1.69 -18.82
CA ILE A 162 4.45 2.76 -19.75
C ILE A 162 4.12 2.18 -21.13
N ARG A 163 3.33 2.90 -21.93
CA ARG A 163 2.85 2.45 -23.25
C ARG A 163 3.95 1.84 -24.13
N LYS A 164 5.14 2.47 -24.19
CA LYS A 164 6.27 1.96 -24.98
C LYS A 164 6.74 0.56 -24.52
N GLU A 165 6.89 0.35 -23.21
CA GLU A 165 7.25 -0.95 -22.66
C GLU A 165 6.12 -1.97 -22.83
N GLN A 166 4.86 -1.55 -22.74
CA GLN A 166 3.71 -2.43 -23.00
C GLN A 166 3.68 -2.92 -24.45
N GLU A 167 3.96 -2.04 -25.42
CA GLU A 167 4.05 -2.38 -26.84
C GLU A 167 5.21 -3.34 -27.12
N GLU A 168 6.34 -3.15 -26.46
CA GLU A 168 7.50 -4.06 -26.53
C GLU A 168 7.18 -5.42 -25.91
N LEU A 169 6.57 -5.45 -24.73
CA LEU A 169 6.16 -6.66 -24.05
C LEU A 169 5.15 -7.46 -24.91
N ARG A 170 4.20 -6.78 -25.57
CA ARG A 170 3.25 -7.41 -26.50
C ARG A 170 3.95 -8.04 -27.71
N LYS A 171 5.04 -7.43 -28.21
CA LYS A 171 5.83 -8.02 -29.31
C LYS A 171 6.61 -9.25 -28.86
N LEU A 172 7.17 -9.22 -27.65
CA LEU A 172 7.96 -10.33 -27.10
C LEU A 172 7.08 -11.50 -26.64
N LEU A 173 5.87 -11.21 -26.15
CA LEU A 173 4.89 -12.16 -25.61
C LEU A 173 3.50 -11.95 -26.24
N PRO A 174 3.30 -12.28 -27.53
CA PRO A 174 2.03 -12.09 -28.23
C PRO A 174 0.83 -12.83 -27.62
N GLU A 175 1.11 -13.92 -26.89
CA GLU A 175 0.12 -14.73 -26.18
C GLU A 175 -0.43 -14.05 -24.90
N MET A 176 0.11 -12.89 -24.52
CA MET A 176 -0.34 -12.17 -23.33
C MET A 176 -1.72 -11.55 -23.52
N VAL A 177 -2.53 -11.68 -22.47
CA VAL A 177 -3.81 -10.98 -22.31
C VAL A 177 -3.69 -9.98 -21.18
N ARG A 178 -4.37 -8.84 -21.30
CA ARG A 178 -4.43 -7.80 -20.28
C ARG A 178 -5.84 -7.27 -20.19
N PHE A 179 -6.21 -6.75 -19.03
CA PHE A 179 -7.38 -5.91 -18.89
C PHE A 179 -7.02 -4.50 -19.35
N GLU A 180 -7.66 -4.03 -20.41
CA GLU A 180 -7.48 -2.69 -20.97
C GLU A 180 -8.81 -1.95 -20.83
N PRO A 181 -9.02 -1.20 -19.73
CA PRO A 181 -10.31 -0.56 -19.48
C PRO A 181 -10.61 0.50 -20.54
N THR A 182 -11.87 0.65 -20.91
CA THR A 182 -12.31 1.83 -21.67
C THR A 182 -12.24 3.09 -20.81
N TRP A 183 -12.42 4.25 -21.44
CA TRP A 183 -12.48 5.53 -20.72
C TRP A 183 -13.63 5.54 -19.70
N GLU A 184 -14.79 5.01 -20.07
CA GLU A 184 -15.96 4.91 -19.21
C GLU A 184 -15.72 3.95 -18.04
N GLU A 185 -15.06 2.81 -18.28
CA GLU A 185 -14.70 1.86 -17.22
C GLU A 185 -13.67 2.46 -16.25
N LEU A 186 -12.68 3.19 -16.75
CA LEU A 186 -11.71 3.89 -15.91
C LEU A 186 -12.38 4.98 -15.08
N GLU A 187 -13.33 5.72 -15.66
CA GLU A 187 -14.10 6.73 -14.92
C GLU A 187 -14.99 6.09 -13.85
N LEU A 188 -15.58 4.92 -14.13
CA LEU A 188 -16.44 4.20 -13.21
C LEU A 188 -15.66 3.56 -12.07
N TYR A 189 -14.61 2.80 -12.39
CA TYR A 189 -13.87 1.99 -11.41
C TYR A 189 -12.74 2.76 -10.72
N LYS A 190 -12.29 3.87 -11.31
CA LYS A 190 -11.10 4.62 -10.89
C LYS A 190 -9.84 3.75 -10.91
N ASP A 191 -8.68 4.36 -10.65
CA ASP A 191 -7.39 3.65 -10.68
C ASP A 191 -7.36 2.46 -9.70
N GLY A 192 -7.92 2.63 -8.50
CA GLY A 192 -7.98 1.58 -7.49
C GLY A 192 -8.85 0.38 -7.91
N GLY A 193 -9.98 0.62 -8.57
CA GLY A 193 -10.85 -0.46 -9.06
C GLY A 193 -10.21 -1.25 -10.20
N VAL A 194 -9.53 -0.58 -11.12
CA VAL A 194 -8.73 -1.25 -12.18
C VAL A 194 -7.63 -2.11 -11.56
N ALA A 195 -6.92 -1.62 -10.54
CA ALA A 195 -5.92 -2.40 -9.81
C ALA A 195 -6.53 -3.63 -9.11
N ILE A 196 -7.73 -3.50 -8.52
CA ILE A 196 -8.45 -4.63 -7.92
C ILE A 196 -8.84 -5.66 -8.98
N ILE A 197 -9.27 -5.25 -10.17
CA ILE A 197 -9.60 -6.18 -11.27
C ILE A 197 -8.35 -6.97 -11.67
N ASP A 198 -7.21 -6.30 -11.87
CA ASP A 198 -5.93 -6.95 -12.18
C ASP A 198 -5.52 -7.95 -11.08
N GLN A 199 -5.58 -7.54 -9.81
CA GLN A 199 -5.29 -8.40 -8.65
C GLN A 199 -6.24 -9.61 -8.59
N TRP A 200 -7.53 -9.39 -8.84
CA TRP A 200 -8.55 -10.43 -8.82
C TRP A 200 -8.31 -11.48 -9.90
N ILE A 201 -8.03 -11.05 -11.14
CA ILE A 201 -7.68 -11.97 -12.22
C ILE A 201 -6.40 -12.74 -11.87
N CYS A 202 -5.34 -12.06 -11.43
CA CYS A 202 -4.10 -12.72 -11.00
C CYS A 202 -4.31 -13.75 -9.88
N ALA A 203 -5.13 -13.45 -8.88
CA ALA A 203 -5.44 -14.34 -7.76
C ALA A 203 -6.20 -15.62 -8.18
N HIS A 204 -6.83 -15.62 -9.35
CA HIS A 204 -7.57 -16.77 -9.90
C HIS A 204 -6.79 -17.55 -10.96
N ALA A 205 -5.52 -17.23 -11.19
CA ALA A 205 -4.65 -18.00 -12.08
C ALA A 205 -4.27 -19.36 -11.47
N ARG A 206 -3.93 -20.35 -12.30
CA ARG A 206 -3.40 -21.65 -11.82
C ARG A 206 -2.01 -21.52 -11.20
N PHE A 207 -1.24 -20.56 -11.69
CA PHE A 207 0.07 -20.22 -11.15
C PHE A 207 0.22 -18.70 -11.21
N PHE A 208 0.86 -18.12 -10.21
CA PHE A 208 1.09 -16.68 -10.11
C PHE A 208 2.56 -16.37 -9.83
N ILE A 209 3.08 -15.31 -10.44
CA ILE A 209 4.42 -14.76 -10.19
C ILE A 209 4.43 -13.24 -10.21
#